data_AF-A0A2G8T900-F1
#
_entry.id   AF-A0A2G8T900-F1
#
_cell.length_a   1.000
_cell.length_b   1.000
_cell.length_c   1.000
_cell.angle_alpha   90.00
_cell.angle_beta   90.00
_cell.angle_gamma   90.00
#
_symmetry.space_group_name_H-M   'P 1'
#
loop_
_entity.id
_entity.type
_entity.pdbx_description
1 polymer ?
#
loop_
_entity_poly.entity_id
_entity_poly.type
_entity_poly.pdbx_seq_one_letter_code
_entity_poly.pdbx_strand_id
1 'polypeptide(L)'
;MRLPGTRYQEHGWEQVRKLLGQCSLPALAHPMPARLLDPDGAQEALDDYIDLAAGALRAARRSSRATAPGNSYGESVLELALGLLFELQARPADWTAFAAAVANEHARIGAFWEQAGGEAILRKKVNDMYAVLRDKVDADNYQAACGRSCSPNKIYAYRMLDTAYGDIARIFDGWQQHAEQLGAILGWPVDAAAAPIEVRQLKSIALCKADWVIRWSESRERFTGAAGPLHTRSKRFSSLKNSPDKIGAMLAEIGEYEELSANRDGDWQQDTIEAAAWLDDLARVFDESEQAASTEPDRILPAGDDEASEERDPEPDDDERIGLIAVGVSLPPRFMQLAKGAQDRGSWSVQAMAADSLPVRLAVYLKMLGSQDDSYPAEWLDPATGELPTMQQLATLDQISLPTLRKRRDAAIASLLAAAQPSRRMM
;
A
#
# COMPACT_ATOMS: atom_id res chain seq x y z
N MET A 1 10.11 2.26 14.59
CA MET A 1 9.10 1.30 15.10
C MET A 1 8.94 0.11 14.17
N ARG A 2 9.20 -1.10 14.65
CA ARG A 2 8.97 -2.36 13.91
C ARG A 2 8.00 -3.27 14.68
N LEU A 3 6.73 -2.87 14.76
CA LEU A 3 5.70 -3.75 15.30
C LEU A 3 5.30 -4.77 14.22
N PRO A 4 4.90 -6.00 14.59
CA PRO A 4 4.45 -7.00 13.63
C PRO A 4 3.24 -6.50 12.84
N GLY A 5 3.25 -6.74 11.53
CA GLY A 5 2.16 -6.37 10.63
C GLY A 5 2.05 -4.86 10.35
N THR A 6 2.81 -3.99 11.02
CA THR A 6 2.72 -2.54 10.78
C THR A 6 3.57 -2.15 9.57
N ARG A 7 2.93 -1.97 8.41
CA ARG A 7 3.60 -1.65 7.14
C ARG A 7 3.97 -0.18 7.04
N TYR A 8 3.24 0.70 7.72
CA TYR A 8 3.40 2.15 7.63
C TYR A 8 4.25 2.73 8.77
N GLN A 9 5.53 2.40 8.72
CA GLN A 9 6.55 2.85 9.68
C GLN A 9 6.89 4.34 9.51
N GLU A 10 7.41 4.98 10.56
CA GLU A 10 7.60 6.44 10.60
C GLU A 10 8.57 6.97 9.52
N HIS A 11 9.66 6.26 9.20
CA HIS A 11 10.71 6.82 8.35
C HIS A 11 10.26 7.10 6.90
N GLY A 12 9.44 6.23 6.30
CA GLY A 12 8.89 6.44 4.96
C GLY A 12 7.49 7.05 4.94
N TRP A 13 6.76 7.02 6.06
CA TRP A 13 5.39 7.54 6.15
C TRP A 13 5.27 8.99 5.68
N GLU A 14 6.20 9.86 6.05
CA GLU A 14 6.13 11.27 5.67
C GLU A 14 6.19 11.46 4.15
N GLN A 15 6.92 10.58 3.43
CA GLN A 15 6.95 10.58 1.97
C GLN A 15 5.66 10.00 1.38
N VAL A 16 5.11 8.93 1.97
CA VAL A 16 3.81 8.35 1.59
C VAL A 16 2.71 9.39 1.73
N ARG A 17 2.63 10.08 2.87
CA ARG A 17 1.69 11.17 3.15
C ARG A 17 1.81 12.30 2.15
N LYS A 18 3.05 12.73 1.83
CA LYS A 18 3.29 13.78 0.83
C LYS A 18 2.87 13.35 -0.57
N LEU A 19 3.15 12.11 -0.96
CA LEU A 19 2.77 11.56 -2.26
C LEU A 19 1.25 11.45 -2.39
N LEU A 20 0.57 10.84 -1.41
CA LEU A 20 -0.89 10.75 -1.35
C LEU A 20 -1.54 12.13 -1.39
N GLY A 21 -1.05 13.08 -0.59
CA GLY A 21 -1.55 14.45 -0.60
C GLY A 21 -1.35 15.17 -1.95
N GLN A 22 -0.25 14.90 -2.65
CA GLN A 22 0.00 15.45 -3.99
C GLN A 22 -0.93 14.84 -5.05
N CYS A 23 -1.08 13.51 -5.07
CA CYS A 23 -1.87 12.79 -6.07
C CYS A 23 -3.39 12.89 -5.84
N SER A 24 -3.82 13.12 -4.59
CA SER A 24 -5.24 13.29 -4.26
C SER A 24 -5.80 14.65 -4.65
N LEU A 25 -4.97 15.70 -4.73
CA LEU A 25 -5.47 17.04 -5.04
C LEU A 25 -6.04 17.16 -6.45
N PRO A 26 -5.37 16.67 -7.52
CA PRO A 26 -5.97 16.62 -8.85
C PRO A 26 -7.23 15.74 -8.90
N ALA A 27 -7.27 14.64 -8.15
CA ALA A 27 -8.45 13.78 -8.07
C ALA A 27 -9.65 14.51 -7.42
N LEU A 28 -9.38 15.33 -6.40
CA LEU A 28 -10.37 16.16 -5.72
C LEU A 28 -10.51 17.56 -6.33
N ALA A 29 -10.05 17.75 -7.57
CA ALA A 29 -10.29 19.00 -8.28
C ALA A 29 -11.79 19.17 -8.58
N HIS A 30 -12.18 20.41 -8.89
CA HIS A 30 -13.56 20.74 -9.22
C HIS A 30 -14.07 19.82 -10.37
N PRO A 31 -15.24 19.16 -10.25
CA PRO A 31 -16.34 19.41 -9.29
C PRO A 31 -16.41 18.45 -8.08
N MET A 32 -15.41 17.61 -7.83
CA MET A 32 -15.51 16.55 -6.82
C MET A 32 -15.84 17.04 -5.39
N PRO A 33 -15.28 18.16 -4.87
CA PRO A 33 -15.60 18.65 -3.53
C PRO A 33 -17.09 19.00 -3.33
N ALA A 34 -17.77 19.45 -4.38
CA ALA A 34 -19.19 19.74 -4.33
C ALA A 34 -20.02 18.45 -4.23
N ARG A 35 -19.59 17.37 -4.90
CA ARG A 35 -20.23 16.04 -4.80
C ARG A 35 -20.10 15.44 -3.39
N LEU A 36 -19.03 15.77 -2.66
CA LEU A 36 -18.84 15.32 -1.27
C LEU A 36 -19.83 15.95 -0.27
N LEU A 37 -20.51 17.04 -0.64
CA LEU A 37 -21.50 17.68 0.23
C LEU A 37 -22.84 16.93 0.26
N ASP A 38 -23.14 16.18 -0.79
CA ASP A 38 -24.33 15.34 -0.91
C ASP A 38 -24.00 13.91 -0.43
N PRO A 39 -24.69 13.33 0.56
CA PRO A 39 -24.41 11.99 1.04
C PRO A 39 -24.42 10.91 -0.05
N ASP A 40 -25.38 10.98 -0.98
CA ASP A 40 -25.51 10.01 -2.07
C ASP A 40 -24.39 10.25 -3.11
N GLY A 41 -24.17 11.50 -3.50
CA GLY A 41 -23.05 11.90 -4.37
C GLY A 41 -21.66 11.60 -3.80
N ALA A 42 -21.49 11.62 -2.48
CA ALA A 42 -20.24 11.30 -1.80
C ALA A 42 -19.90 9.82 -1.96
N GLN A 43 -20.88 8.92 -1.82
CA GLN A 43 -20.64 7.48 -1.96
C GLN A 43 -20.22 7.12 -3.40
N GLU A 44 -20.89 7.71 -4.40
CA GLU A 44 -20.53 7.54 -5.82
C GLU A 44 -19.16 8.15 -6.16
N ALA A 45 -18.77 9.23 -5.47
CA ALA A 45 -17.49 9.88 -5.70
C ALA A 45 -16.29 9.06 -5.21
N LEU A 46 -16.48 8.02 -4.37
CA LEU A 46 -15.39 7.18 -3.88
C LEU A 46 -14.69 6.45 -5.03
N ASP A 47 -15.43 5.74 -5.89
CA ASP A 47 -14.83 4.99 -6.99
C ASP A 47 -14.10 5.90 -7.98
N ASP A 48 -14.70 7.06 -8.30
CA ASP A 48 -14.07 8.07 -9.15
C ASP A 48 -12.77 8.61 -8.51
N TYR A 49 -12.78 8.87 -7.20
CA TYR A 49 -11.60 9.31 -6.46
C TYR A 49 -10.50 8.25 -6.49
N ILE A 50 -10.83 6.97 -6.25
CA ILE A 50 -9.88 5.86 -6.29
C ILE A 50 -9.23 5.76 -7.66
N ASP A 51 -10.02 5.76 -8.73
CA ASP A 51 -9.51 5.62 -10.09
C ASP A 51 -8.60 6.81 -10.48
N LEU A 52 -9.02 8.04 -10.17
CA LEU A 52 -8.23 9.25 -10.45
C LEU A 52 -6.94 9.33 -9.63
N ALA A 53 -7.01 9.04 -8.33
CA ALA A 53 -5.85 9.06 -7.45
C ALA A 53 -4.86 7.94 -7.80
N ALA A 54 -5.35 6.74 -8.16
CA ALA A 54 -4.51 5.64 -8.62
C ALA A 54 -3.80 6.00 -9.92
N GLY A 55 -4.51 6.61 -10.88
CA GLY A 55 -3.91 7.14 -12.10
C GLY A 55 -2.79 8.15 -11.82
N ALA A 56 -3.03 9.11 -10.92
CA ALA A 56 -2.04 10.10 -10.53
C ALA A 56 -0.83 9.49 -9.80
N LEU A 57 -1.03 8.48 -8.96
CA LEU A 57 0.06 7.74 -8.29
C LEU A 57 0.91 6.97 -9.32
N ARG A 58 0.27 6.25 -10.25
CA ARG A 58 0.96 5.52 -11.32
C ARG A 58 1.74 6.46 -12.25
N ALA A 59 1.18 7.64 -12.56
CA ALA A 59 1.90 8.67 -13.31
C ALA A 59 3.15 9.18 -12.56
N ALA A 60 3.11 9.21 -11.23
CA ALA A 60 4.23 9.61 -10.39
C ALA A 60 5.27 8.49 -10.15
N ARG A 61 5.11 7.28 -10.72
CA ARG A 61 5.92 6.09 -10.41
C ARG A 61 7.43 6.26 -10.56
N ARG A 62 7.86 7.10 -11.52
CA ARG A 62 9.29 7.37 -11.80
C ARG A 62 9.84 8.56 -11.01
N SER A 63 9.02 9.19 -10.17
CA SER A 63 9.48 10.30 -9.34
C SER A 63 10.40 9.78 -8.22
N SER A 64 11.37 10.60 -7.82
CA SER A 64 12.30 10.27 -6.72
C SER A 64 11.57 9.97 -5.41
N ARG A 65 10.40 10.56 -5.18
CA ARG A 65 9.58 10.27 -4.00
C ARG A 65 8.91 8.90 -4.09
N ALA A 66 8.39 8.53 -5.26
CA ALA A 66 7.68 7.27 -5.47
C ALA A 66 8.60 6.06 -5.32
N THR A 67 9.85 6.15 -5.81
CA THR A 67 10.85 5.07 -5.74
C THR A 67 11.63 5.05 -4.43
N ALA A 68 11.43 6.01 -3.53
CA ALA A 68 12.12 6.03 -2.24
C ALA A 68 11.69 4.83 -1.37
N PRO A 69 12.57 4.34 -0.48
CA PRO A 69 12.22 3.28 0.46
C PRO A 69 11.08 3.73 1.39
N GLY A 70 9.99 2.97 1.40
CA GLY A 70 8.80 3.26 2.20
C GLY A 70 8.83 2.61 3.59
N ASN A 71 9.33 1.38 3.69
CA ASN A 71 9.48 0.68 4.95
C ASN A 71 10.70 -0.26 4.94
N SER A 72 10.97 -0.89 6.09
CA SER A 72 12.04 -1.90 6.24
C SER A 72 11.71 -3.26 5.60
N TYR A 73 10.49 -3.45 5.07
CA TYR A 73 10.07 -4.68 4.39
C TYR A 73 10.39 -4.67 2.88
N GLY A 74 11.08 -3.64 2.38
CA GLY A 74 11.45 -3.52 0.97
C GLY A 74 10.41 -2.81 0.10
N GLU A 75 9.27 -2.39 0.66
CA GLU A 75 8.24 -1.69 -0.09
C GLU A 75 8.65 -0.23 -0.35
N SER A 76 8.38 0.24 -1.57
CA SER A 76 8.53 1.63 -1.97
C SER A 76 7.41 2.52 -1.39
N VAL A 77 7.66 3.82 -1.37
CA VAL A 77 6.65 4.83 -1.01
C VAL A 77 5.41 4.74 -1.92
N LEU A 78 5.59 4.40 -3.20
CA LEU A 78 4.48 4.22 -4.14
C LEU A 78 3.60 3.03 -3.76
N GLU A 79 4.20 1.88 -3.48
CA GLU A 79 3.46 0.66 -3.12
C GLU A 79 2.65 0.86 -1.84
N LEU A 80 3.24 1.52 -0.84
CA LEU A 80 2.54 1.89 0.39
C LEU A 80 1.39 2.87 0.14
N ALA A 81 1.59 3.86 -0.74
CA ALA A 81 0.55 4.81 -1.11
C ALA A 81 -0.62 4.13 -1.85
N LEU A 82 -0.33 3.27 -2.82
CA LEU A 82 -1.34 2.47 -3.51
C LEU A 82 -2.08 1.53 -2.56
N GLY A 83 -1.35 0.88 -1.64
CA GLY A 83 -1.94 0.04 -0.60
C GLY A 83 -2.97 0.81 0.23
N LEU A 84 -2.64 2.01 0.74
CA LEU A 84 -3.61 2.81 1.50
C LEU A 84 -4.78 3.29 0.65
N LEU A 85 -4.55 3.63 -0.61
CA LEU A 85 -5.62 4.04 -1.50
C LEU A 85 -6.65 2.91 -1.66
N PHE A 86 -6.22 1.67 -1.87
CA PHE A 86 -7.13 0.55 -2.01
C PHE A 86 -7.74 0.09 -0.68
N GLU A 87 -7.04 0.25 0.44
CA GLU A 87 -7.62 0.08 1.78
C GLU A 87 -8.78 1.06 2.05
N LEU A 88 -8.71 2.29 1.51
CA LEU A 88 -9.81 3.24 1.59
C LEU A 88 -11.06 2.72 0.86
N GLN A 89 -10.87 2.07 -0.29
CA GLN A 89 -11.98 1.47 -1.04
C GLN A 89 -12.67 0.37 -0.24
N ALA A 90 -11.91 -0.44 0.51
CA ALA A 90 -12.44 -1.47 1.40
C ALA A 90 -13.13 -0.91 2.67
N ARG A 91 -12.96 0.39 2.96
CA ARG A 91 -13.44 1.05 4.17
C ARG A 91 -14.26 2.30 3.84
N PRO A 92 -15.46 2.17 3.25
CA PRO A 92 -16.27 3.31 2.83
C PRO A 92 -16.64 4.25 3.99
N ALA A 93 -16.71 3.76 5.23
CA ALA A 93 -16.95 4.59 6.41
C ALA A 93 -15.85 5.65 6.64
N ASP A 94 -14.60 5.38 6.26
CA ASP A 94 -13.49 6.33 6.34
C ASP A 94 -13.65 7.44 5.30
N TRP A 95 -14.14 7.09 4.10
CA TRP A 95 -14.50 8.07 3.08
C TRP A 95 -15.69 8.93 3.51
N THR A 96 -16.73 8.34 4.10
CA THR A 96 -17.86 9.10 4.66
C THR A 96 -17.40 10.08 5.73
N ALA A 97 -16.47 9.68 6.61
CA ALA A 97 -15.90 10.56 7.63
C ALA A 97 -15.10 11.73 7.02
N PHE A 98 -14.36 11.47 5.92
CA PHE A 98 -13.68 12.51 5.16
C PHE A 98 -14.66 13.49 4.50
N ALA A 99 -15.71 13.00 3.82
CA ALA A 99 -16.75 13.82 3.24
C ALA A 99 -17.43 14.71 4.29
N ALA A 100 -17.75 14.16 5.46
CA ALA A 100 -18.28 14.93 6.59
C ALA A 100 -17.28 15.99 7.10
N ALA A 101 -15.98 15.69 7.11
CA ALA A 101 -14.96 16.66 7.50
C ALA A 101 -14.79 17.81 6.50
N VAL A 102 -15.03 17.55 5.21
CA VAL A 102 -15.11 18.57 4.15
C VAL A 102 -16.38 19.40 4.29
N ALA A 103 -17.55 18.76 4.50
CA ALA A 103 -18.82 19.44 4.69
C ALA A 103 -18.81 20.35 5.94
N ASN A 104 -18.20 19.91 7.04
CA ASN A 104 -18.02 20.73 8.24
C ASN A 104 -17.14 21.96 8.00
N GLU A 105 -16.09 21.81 7.18
CA GLU A 105 -15.24 22.94 6.81
C GLU A 105 -15.99 23.89 5.88
N HIS A 106 -16.76 23.36 4.93
CA HIS A 106 -17.64 24.12 4.06
C HIS A 106 -18.67 24.94 4.86
N ALA A 107 -19.30 24.35 5.87
CA ALA A 107 -20.24 25.05 6.74
C ALA A 107 -19.60 26.22 7.51
N ARG A 108 -18.28 26.16 7.76
CA ARG A 108 -17.54 27.16 8.52
C ARG A 108 -17.06 28.34 7.67
N ILE A 109 -16.58 28.07 6.45
CA ILE A 109 -15.87 29.06 5.61
C ILE A 109 -16.35 29.10 4.15
N GLY A 110 -17.45 28.42 3.82
CA GLY A 110 -18.01 28.32 2.47
C GLY A 110 -17.21 27.38 1.56
N ALA A 111 -17.35 27.54 0.24
CA ALA A 111 -16.64 26.79 -0.79
C ALA A 111 -15.13 27.13 -0.79
N PHE A 112 -14.42 26.71 0.26
CA PHE A 112 -13.03 27.06 0.50
C PHE A 112 -12.10 26.58 -0.61
N TRP A 113 -12.47 25.55 -1.36
CA TRP A 113 -11.73 25.04 -2.52
C TRP A 113 -11.72 26.01 -3.71
N GLU A 114 -12.61 27.00 -3.76
CA GLU A 114 -12.61 28.05 -4.79
C GLU A 114 -11.70 29.23 -4.44
N GLN A 115 -11.24 29.30 -3.18
CA GLN A 115 -10.42 30.39 -2.67
C GLN A 115 -8.93 30.10 -2.84
N ALA A 116 -8.13 31.15 -3.00
CA ALA A 116 -6.67 31.01 -3.02
C ALA A 116 -6.17 30.39 -1.70
N GLY A 117 -5.45 29.27 -1.80
CA GLY A 117 -4.99 28.50 -0.64
C GLY A 117 -5.97 27.43 -0.15
N GLY A 118 -7.16 27.30 -0.75
CA GLY A 118 -8.13 26.24 -0.47
C GLY A 118 -7.57 24.83 -0.61
N GLU A 119 -6.68 24.63 -1.58
CA GLU A 119 -5.95 23.37 -1.78
C GLU A 119 -5.16 22.94 -0.55
N ALA A 120 -4.61 23.88 0.23
CA ALA A 120 -3.86 23.55 1.44
C ALA A 120 -4.77 22.98 2.52
N ILE A 121 -5.99 23.51 2.64
CA ILE A 121 -7.03 23.01 3.55
C ILE A 121 -7.46 21.61 3.10
N LEU A 122 -7.74 21.43 1.81
CA LEU A 122 -8.14 20.13 1.25
C LEU A 122 -7.05 19.08 1.44
N ARG A 123 -5.80 19.42 1.12
CA ARG A 123 -4.62 18.56 1.34
C ARG A 123 -4.49 18.17 2.81
N LYS A 124 -4.76 19.09 3.74
CA LYS A 124 -4.75 18.78 5.17
C LYS A 124 -5.81 17.73 5.50
N LYS A 125 -7.06 17.89 5.03
CA LYS A 125 -8.13 16.91 5.28
C LYS A 125 -7.83 15.54 4.70
N VAL A 126 -7.24 15.49 3.49
CA VAL A 126 -6.76 14.25 2.87
C VAL A 126 -5.68 13.59 3.72
N ASN A 127 -4.69 14.36 4.17
CA ASN A 127 -3.62 13.84 5.03
C ASN A 127 -4.18 13.30 6.36
N ASP A 128 -5.16 13.99 6.95
CA ASP A 128 -5.82 13.55 8.18
C ASP A 128 -6.60 12.23 7.95
N MET A 129 -7.32 12.10 6.83
CA MET A 129 -8.00 10.86 6.43
C MET A 129 -7.01 9.69 6.32
N TYR A 130 -5.94 9.86 5.55
CA TYR A 130 -4.95 8.79 5.37
C TYR A 130 -4.16 8.46 6.63
N ALA A 131 -3.91 9.45 7.50
CA ALA A 131 -3.29 9.18 8.80
C ALA A 131 -4.18 8.31 9.69
N VAL A 132 -5.49 8.58 9.72
CA VAL A 132 -6.46 7.76 10.46
C VAL A 132 -6.60 6.37 9.85
N LEU A 133 -6.69 6.29 8.52
CA LEU A 133 -6.79 5.02 7.79
C LEU A 133 -5.56 4.14 8.07
N ARG A 134 -4.36 4.72 7.96
CA ARG A 134 -3.09 4.07 8.29
C ARG A 134 -3.11 3.47 9.70
N ASP A 135 -3.57 4.24 10.68
CA ASP A 135 -3.62 3.79 12.09
C ASP A 135 -4.60 2.62 12.27
N LYS A 136 -5.69 2.58 11.50
CA LYS A 136 -6.64 1.47 11.48
C LYS A 136 -6.08 0.22 10.82
N VAL A 137 -5.48 0.37 9.63
CA VAL A 137 -4.87 -0.74 8.89
C VAL A 137 -3.76 -1.38 9.72
N ASP A 138 -2.87 -0.59 10.30
CA ASP A 138 -1.80 -1.12 11.15
C ASP A 138 -2.34 -1.74 12.45
N ALA A 139 -3.46 -1.25 12.99
CA ALA A 139 -4.08 -1.86 14.16
C ALA A 139 -4.67 -3.24 13.84
N ASP A 140 -5.34 -3.36 12.71
CA ASP A 140 -5.92 -4.63 12.25
C ASP A 140 -4.82 -5.63 11.89
N ASN A 141 -3.76 -5.18 11.20
CA ASN A 141 -2.61 -6.04 10.87
C ASN A 141 -1.86 -6.49 12.13
N TYR A 142 -1.69 -5.61 13.12
CA TYR A 142 -1.09 -5.98 14.40
C TYR A 142 -1.95 -7.01 15.14
N GLN A 143 -3.27 -6.84 15.15
CA GLN A 143 -4.17 -7.84 15.74
C GLN A 143 -4.05 -9.18 15.04
N ALA A 144 -4.01 -9.18 13.70
CA ALA A 144 -3.86 -10.39 12.90
C ALA A 144 -2.51 -11.09 13.16
N ALA A 145 -1.42 -10.33 13.25
CA ALA A 145 -0.08 -10.87 13.45
C ALA A 145 0.16 -11.37 14.89
N CYS A 146 -0.37 -10.68 15.90
CA CYS A 146 -0.07 -10.95 17.31
C CYS A 146 -1.19 -11.69 18.07
N GLY A 147 -2.41 -11.75 17.52
CA GLY A 147 -3.59 -12.25 18.23
C GLY A 147 -4.01 -11.38 19.42
N ARG A 148 -3.45 -10.17 19.58
CA ARG A 148 -3.71 -9.25 20.69
C ARG A 148 -4.58 -8.10 20.22
N SER A 149 -5.60 -7.72 21.00
CA SER A 149 -6.43 -6.56 20.70
C SER A 149 -5.60 -5.28 20.62
N CYS A 150 -5.75 -4.51 19.54
CA CYS A 150 -5.01 -3.27 19.33
C CYS A 150 -5.91 -2.23 18.68
N SER A 151 -6.04 -1.05 19.31
CA SER A 151 -6.84 0.02 18.72
C SER A 151 -5.98 0.95 17.86
N PRO A 152 -6.58 1.69 16.91
CA PRO A 152 -5.86 2.72 16.14
C PRO A 152 -5.18 3.76 17.06
N ASN A 153 -5.82 4.10 18.18
CA ASN A 153 -5.24 5.00 19.18
C ASN A 153 -4.01 4.38 19.87
N LYS A 154 -3.99 3.06 20.09
CA LYS A 154 -2.82 2.35 20.64
C LYS A 154 -1.66 2.37 19.64
N ILE A 155 -1.93 2.09 18.36
CA ILE A 155 -0.96 2.21 17.27
C ILE A 155 -0.37 3.62 17.16
N TYR A 156 -1.22 4.64 17.24
CA TYR A 156 -0.77 6.04 17.26
C TYR A 156 0.10 6.34 18.49
N ALA A 157 -0.27 5.82 19.66
CA ALA A 157 0.53 5.97 20.88
C ALA A 157 1.92 5.32 20.74
N TYR A 158 2.00 4.11 20.17
CA TYR A 158 3.30 3.47 19.93
C TYR A 158 4.19 4.30 19.01
N ARG A 159 3.65 4.83 17.90
CA ARG A 159 4.44 5.69 17.00
C ARG A 159 4.98 6.92 17.71
N MET A 160 4.14 7.59 18.50
CA MET A 160 4.57 8.74 19.31
C MET A 160 5.67 8.37 20.31
N LEU A 161 5.56 7.21 20.97
CA LEU A 161 6.57 6.72 21.90
C LEU A 161 7.88 6.36 21.20
N ASP A 162 7.82 5.79 20.00
CA ASP A 162 8.98 5.51 19.15
C ASP A 162 9.69 6.81 18.73
N THR A 163 8.94 7.84 18.29
CA THR A 163 9.51 9.16 18.02
C THR A 163 10.16 9.76 19.27
N ALA A 164 9.45 9.69 20.41
CA ALA A 164 9.93 10.23 21.68
C ALA A 164 11.23 9.54 22.12
N TYR A 165 11.29 8.22 22.03
CA TYR A 165 12.50 7.46 22.28
C TYR A 165 13.64 7.87 21.36
N GLY A 166 13.40 7.96 20.04
CA GLY A 166 14.44 8.37 19.09
C GLY A 166 15.02 9.76 19.38
N ASP A 167 14.18 10.70 19.82
CA ASP A 167 14.62 12.03 20.25
C ASP A 167 15.37 11.99 21.59
N ILE A 168 14.91 11.21 22.57
CA ILE A 168 15.59 11.03 23.86
C ILE A 168 16.95 10.36 23.68
N ALA A 169 17.03 9.30 22.88
CA ALA A 169 18.27 8.61 22.56
C ALA A 169 19.30 9.57 21.94
N ARG A 170 18.88 10.40 20.98
CA ARG A 170 19.74 11.43 20.38
C ARG A 170 20.26 12.44 21.42
N ILE A 171 19.42 12.85 22.37
CA ILE A 171 19.82 13.74 23.47
C ILE A 171 20.82 13.05 24.40
N PHE A 172 20.63 11.76 24.69
CA PHE A 172 21.52 10.96 25.54
C PHE A 172 22.88 10.73 24.85
N ASP A 173 22.89 10.44 23.54
CA ASP A 173 24.12 10.31 22.76
C ASP A 173 24.92 11.63 22.74
N GLY A 174 24.21 12.76 22.57
CA GLY A 174 24.76 14.11 22.62
C GLY A 174 24.76 14.75 24.02
N TRP A 175 24.90 13.96 25.10
CA TRP A 175 24.66 14.45 26.47
C TRP A 175 25.48 15.68 26.86
N GLN A 176 26.69 15.84 26.33
CA GLN A 176 27.55 16.98 26.64
C GLN A 176 26.98 18.28 26.08
N GLN A 177 26.46 18.24 24.85
CA GLN A 177 25.84 19.38 24.18
C GLN A 177 24.45 19.68 24.72
N HIS A 178 23.77 18.66 25.27
CA HIS A 178 22.40 18.73 25.76
C HIS A 178 22.28 18.59 27.29
N ALA A 179 23.34 18.87 28.05
CA ALA A 179 23.40 18.58 29.49
C ALA A 179 22.24 19.19 30.30
N GLU A 180 21.82 20.40 29.96
CA GLU A 180 20.69 21.07 30.62
C GLU A 180 19.35 20.36 30.35
N GLN A 181 19.13 19.95 29.10
CA GLN A 181 17.93 19.21 28.71
C GLN A 181 17.95 17.79 29.27
N LEU A 182 19.11 17.13 29.27
CA LEU A 182 19.29 15.82 29.88
C LEU A 182 19.01 15.86 31.38
N GLY A 183 19.49 16.89 32.09
CA GLY A 183 19.19 17.08 33.50
C GLY A 183 17.69 17.27 33.78
N ALA A 184 16.98 17.96 32.89
CA ALA A 184 15.51 18.07 32.98
C ALA A 184 14.82 16.71 32.78
N ILE A 185 15.29 15.89 31.85
CA ILE A 185 14.74 14.54 31.61
C ILE A 185 15.02 13.60 32.80
N LEU A 186 16.24 13.62 33.32
CA LEU A 186 16.65 12.77 34.45
C LEU A 186 16.08 13.25 35.79
N GLY A 187 15.71 14.53 35.90
CA GLY A 187 15.18 15.15 37.10
C GLY A 187 16.25 15.56 38.12
N TRP A 188 17.51 15.63 37.70
CA TRP A 188 18.63 16.07 38.50
C TRP A 188 19.69 16.74 37.61
N PRO A 189 20.46 17.72 38.12
CA PRO A 189 21.41 18.47 37.30
C PRO A 189 22.58 17.59 36.85
N VAL A 190 22.82 17.53 35.53
CA VAL A 190 23.95 16.80 34.95
C VAL A 190 25.16 17.72 34.86
N ASP A 191 26.24 17.34 35.54
CA ASP A 191 27.53 18.01 35.42
C ASP A 191 28.30 17.49 34.20
N ALA A 192 29.00 18.36 33.48
CA ALA A 192 29.74 18.01 32.27
C ALA A 192 31.00 17.16 32.55
N ALA A 193 31.39 17.01 33.82
CA ALA A 193 32.60 16.31 34.23
C ALA A 193 32.54 14.78 34.03
N ALA A 194 31.36 14.16 34.07
CA ALA A 194 31.22 12.71 33.92
C ALA A 194 29.87 12.33 33.29
N ALA A 195 29.90 11.33 32.39
CA ALA A 195 28.69 10.83 31.75
C ALA A 195 27.74 10.17 32.77
N PRO A 196 26.46 10.56 32.82
CA PRO A 196 25.45 9.88 33.63
C PRO A 196 25.38 8.38 33.31
N ILE A 197 25.08 7.55 34.31
CA ILE A 197 24.99 6.10 34.09
C ILE A 197 23.83 5.75 33.15
N GLU A 198 22.78 6.54 33.15
CA GLU A 198 21.59 6.41 32.30
C GLU A 198 21.92 6.51 30.82
N VAL A 199 22.90 7.36 30.45
CA VAL A 199 23.40 7.47 29.06
C VAL A 199 23.97 6.13 28.59
N ARG A 200 24.60 5.37 29.48
CA ARG A 200 25.14 4.03 29.16
C ARG A 200 24.08 2.92 29.22
N GLN A 201 22.97 3.16 29.92
CA GLN A 201 21.89 2.19 30.11
C GLN A 201 20.86 2.23 28.98
N LEU A 202 20.62 3.39 28.36
CA LEU A 202 19.64 3.53 27.28
C LEU A 202 20.19 2.91 25.97
N LYS A 203 20.03 1.58 25.83
CA LYS A 203 20.46 0.82 24.64
C LYS A 203 19.31 0.40 23.72
N SER A 204 18.09 0.41 24.24
CA SER A 204 16.87 0.01 23.54
C SER A 204 15.70 0.81 24.11
N ILE A 205 14.62 0.91 23.32
CA ILE A 205 13.36 1.51 23.77
C ILE A 205 12.77 0.79 24.99
N ALA A 206 13.04 -0.51 25.16
CA ALA A 206 12.64 -1.28 26.35
C ALA A 206 13.19 -0.71 27.65
N LEU A 207 14.39 -0.10 27.59
CA LEU A 207 15.10 0.46 28.73
C LEU A 207 14.77 1.95 28.94
N CYS A 208 13.97 2.54 28.06
CA CYS A 208 13.50 3.90 28.22
C CYS A 208 12.47 3.97 29.34
N LYS A 209 12.72 4.80 30.37
CA LYS A 209 11.78 4.95 31.48
C LYS A 209 10.61 5.83 31.08
N ALA A 210 9.40 5.46 31.49
CA ALA A 210 8.19 6.26 31.26
C ALA A 210 8.34 7.71 31.78
N ASP A 211 8.98 7.88 32.95
CA ASP A 211 9.28 9.19 33.52
C ASP A 211 10.15 10.05 32.62
N TRP A 212 11.10 9.45 31.88
CA TRP A 212 11.94 10.18 30.93
C TRP A 212 11.10 10.71 29.77
N VAL A 213 10.15 9.93 29.24
CA VAL A 213 9.23 10.38 28.19
C VAL A 213 8.35 11.53 28.67
N ILE A 214 7.82 11.44 29.89
CA ILE A 214 6.96 12.48 30.47
C ILE A 214 7.75 13.78 30.66
N ARG A 215 8.93 13.71 31.29
CA ARG A 215 9.79 14.88 31.55
C ARG A 215 10.40 15.46 30.28
N TRP A 216 10.77 14.63 29.31
CA TRP A 216 11.16 15.08 27.98
C TRP A 216 10.04 15.88 27.31
N SER A 217 8.81 15.36 27.37
CA SER A 217 7.67 16.08 26.80
C SER A 217 7.39 17.40 27.52
N GLU A 218 7.65 17.49 28.82
CA GLU A 218 7.52 18.73 29.60
C GLU A 218 8.63 19.72 29.24
N SER A 219 9.88 19.25 29.12
CA SER A 219 11.03 20.11 28.84
C SER A 219 11.03 20.69 27.42
N ARG A 220 10.32 20.07 26.46
CA ARG A 220 10.36 20.46 25.03
C ARG A 220 10.04 21.94 24.78
N GLU A 221 9.09 22.53 25.51
CA GLU A 221 8.73 23.94 25.30
C GLU A 221 9.91 24.87 25.61
N ARG A 222 10.64 24.58 26.70
CA ARG A 222 11.82 25.34 27.11
C ARG A 222 12.96 25.28 26.09
N PHE A 223 13.22 24.13 25.48
CA PHE A 223 14.39 23.91 24.63
C PHE A 223 14.12 24.03 23.13
N THR A 224 12.87 23.86 22.69
CA THR A 224 12.50 23.87 21.25
C THR A 224 11.44 24.90 20.90
N GLY A 225 10.88 25.61 21.89
CA GLY A 225 9.80 26.59 21.69
C GLY A 225 8.43 25.97 21.38
N ALA A 226 8.32 24.64 21.36
CA ALA A 226 7.07 23.92 21.10
C ALA A 226 6.75 22.94 22.22
N ALA A 227 5.50 22.94 22.68
CA ALA A 227 5.01 22.00 23.68
C ALA A 227 5.19 20.54 23.20
N GLY A 228 5.64 19.66 24.10
CA GLY A 228 5.78 18.25 23.78
C GLY A 228 4.43 17.53 23.65
N PRO A 229 4.41 16.34 23.04
CA PRO A 229 3.18 15.65 22.63
C PRO A 229 2.22 15.37 23.80
N LEU A 230 2.74 15.03 24.98
CA LEU A 230 1.95 14.74 26.19
C LEU A 230 1.43 16.00 26.89
N HIS A 231 1.96 17.18 26.55
CA HIS A 231 1.64 18.47 27.15
C HIS A 231 0.83 19.39 26.22
N THR A 232 0.36 18.85 25.09
CA THR A 232 -0.58 19.53 24.21
C THR A 232 -2.02 19.50 24.77
N ARG A 233 -2.92 20.35 24.24
CA ARG A 233 -4.36 20.33 24.58
C ARG A 233 -5.12 19.10 24.02
N SER A 234 -4.41 18.12 23.45
CA SER A 234 -5.03 16.94 22.84
C SER A 234 -5.61 16.00 23.91
N LYS A 235 -6.92 15.77 23.85
CA LYS A 235 -7.61 14.80 24.72
C LYS A 235 -6.99 13.40 24.63
N ARG A 236 -6.45 13.03 23.46
CA ARG A 236 -5.84 11.70 23.22
C ARG A 236 -4.68 11.42 24.19
N PHE A 237 -3.87 12.43 24.50
CA PHE A 237 -2.66 12.28 25.30
C PHE A 237 -2.82 12.66 26.77
N SER A 238 -3.86 13.42 27.10
CA SER A 238 -4.18 13.78 28.48
C SER A 238 -4.31 12.56 29.41
N SER A 239 -4.78 11.42 28.90
CA SER A 239 -4.90 10.16 29.65
C SER A 239 -3.56 9.44 29.85
N LEU A 240 -2.63 9.57 28.89
CA LEU A 240 -1.31 8.92 28.93
C LEU A 240 -0.35 9.64 29.87
N LYS A 241 -0.39 10.97 29.91
CA LYS A 241 0.45 11.79 30.82
C LYS A 241 0.36 11.33 32.28
N ASN A 242 -0.84 10.94 32.72
CA ASN A 242 -1.11 10.53 34.10
C ASN A 242 -1.02 9.01 34.32
N SER A 243 -0.53 8.26 33.33
CA SER A 243 -0.47 6.79 33.36
C SER A 243 0.95 6.28 33.02
N PRO A 244 1.96 6.51 33.87
CA PRO A 244 3.34 6.08 33.62
C PRO A 244 3.43 4.56 33.41
N ASP A 245 2.65 3.77 34.15
CA ASP A 245 2.61 2.30 34.00
C ASP A 245 2.18 1.87 32.58
N LYS A 246 1.22 2.59 31.97
CA LYS A 246 0.78 2.30 30.60
C LYS A 246 1.86 2.64 29.58
N ILE A 247 2.56 3.75 29.78
CA ILE A 247 3.70 4.14 28.93
C ILE A 247 4.81 3.09 29.04
N GLY A 248 5.16 2.69 30.26
CA GLY A 248 6.18 1.66 30.51
C GLY A 248 5.83 0.33 29.85
N ALA A 249 4.58 -0.14 29.98
CA ALA A 249 4.12 -1.35 29.31
C ALA A 249 4.19 -1.25 27.78
N MET A 250 3.84 -0.09 27.20
CA MET A 250 3.95 0.11 25.76
C MET A 250 5.40 0.17 25.27
N LEU A 251 6.31 0.81 26.02
CA LEU A 251 7.75 0.85 25.70
C LEU A 251 8.37 -0.55 25.74
N ALA A 252 8.02 -1.35 26.76
CA ALA A 252 8.43 -2.74 26.86
C ALA A 252 7.91 -3.57 25.66
N GLU A 253 6.63 -3.41 25.29
CA GLU A 253 6.05 -4.12 24.13
C GLU A 253 6.74 -3.73 22.82
N ILE A 254 7.08 -2.46 22.60
CA ILE A 254 7.87 -2.07 21.41
C ILE A 254 9.25 -2.72 21.45
N GLY A 255 9.89 -2.74 22.61
CA GLY A 255 11.23 -3.31 22.81
C GLY A 255 11.30 -4.83 22.60
N GLU A 256 10.30 -5.58 23.07
CA GLU A 256 10.16 -7.02 22.79
C GLU A 256 10.20 -7.30 21.28
N TYR A 257 9.57 -6.45 20.47
CA TYR A 257 9.59 -6.60 19.01
C TYR A 257 10.85 -6.08 18.34
N GLU A 258 11.49 -5.06 18.89
CA GLU A 258 12.82 -4.63 18.44
C GLU A 258 13.81 -5.80 18.52
N GLU A 259 13.83 -6.53 19.65
CA GLU A 259 14.68 -7.71 19.83
C GLU A 259 14.33 -8.84 18.84
N LEU A 260 13.04 -9.14 18.66
CA LEU A 260 12.59 -10.16 17.70
C LEU A 260 12.93 -9.79 16.25
N SER A 261 12.89 -8.50 15.91
CA SER A 261 13.23 -8.02 14.56
C SER A 261 14.74 -7.94 14.33
N ALA A 262 15.54 -7.59 15.35
CA ALA A 262 16.99 -7.51 15.25
C ALA A 262 17.62 -8.89 14.96
N ASN A 263 16.99 -9.96 15.42
CA ASN A 263 17.40 -11.34 15.13
C ASN A 263 17.22 -11.76 13.66
N ARG A 264 16.59 -10.94 12.80
CA ARG A 264 16.43 -11.21 11.36
C ARG A 264 17.34 -10.37 10.45
N ASP A 265 17.84 -9.23 10.93
CA ASP A 265 18.72 -8.34 10.15
C ASP A 265 20.19 -8.85 10.09
N GLY A 266 20.51 -10.00 10.68
CA GLY A 266 21.80 -10.69 10.52
C GLY A 266 21.84 -11.66 9.34
N ASP A 267 20.75 -12.41 9.12
CA ASP A 267 20.71 -13.54 8.18
C ASP A 267 20.60 -13.10 6.70
N TRP A 268 19.96 -11.97 6.39
CA TRP A 268 19.78 -11.51 5.00
C TRP A 268 21.09 -11.22 4.25
N GLN A 269 22.17 -10.83 4.94
CA GLN A 269 23.48 -10.63 4.31
C GLN A 269 24.13 -11.98 3.94
N GLN A 270 23.91 -13.02 4.75
CA GLN A 270 24.31 -14.39 4.40
C GLN A 270 23.46 -14.91 3.24
N ASP A 271 22.15 -14.68 3.26
CA ASP A 271 21.25 -15.06 2.16
C ASP A 271 21.59 -14.35 0.85
N THR A 272 22.03 -13.09 0.89
CA THR A 272 22.45 -12.35 -0.31
C THR A 272 23.72 -12.92 -0.92
N ILE A 273 24.70 -13.29 -0.07
CA ILE A 273 25.95 -13.91 -0.50
C ILE A 273 25.68 -15.32 -1.02
N GLU A 274 24.81 -16.07 -0.37
CA GLU A 274 24.40 -17.41 -0.80
C GLU A 274 23.61 -17.35 -2.10
N ALA A 275 22.67 -16.42 -2.26
CA ALA A 275 21.93 -16.20 -3.50
C ALA A 275 22.86 -15.80 -4.66
N ALA A 276 23.84 -14.93 -4.41
CA ALA A 276 24.84 -14.58 -5.42
C ALA A 276 25.67 -15.82 -5.83
N ALA A 277 26.10 -16.63 -4.87
CA ALA A 277 26.82 -17.87 -5.14
C ALA A 277 25.98 -18.89 -5.93
N TRP A 278 24.67 -18.99 -5.63
CA TRP A 278 23.73 -19.82 -6.37
C TRP A 278 23.52 -19.33 -7.81
N LEU A 279 23.44 -18.01 -8.02
CA LEU A 279 23.30 -17.43 -9.36
C LEU A 279 24.58 -17.62 -10.19
N ASP A 280 25.76 -17.49 -9.57
CA ASP A 280 27.05 -17.78 -10.21
C ASP A 280 27.17 -19.26 -10.57
N ASP A 281 26.74 -20.17 -9.69
CA ASP A 281 26.74 -21.61 -9.97
C ASP A 281 25.73 -22.00 -11.05
N LEU A 282 24.54 -21.37 -11.06
CA LEU A 282 23.55 -21.56 -12.10
C LEU A 282 24.08 -21.09 -13.46
N ALA A 283 24.77 -19.94 -13.52
CA ALA A 283 25.41 -19.46 -14.74
C ALA A 283 26.49 -20.44 -15.22
N ARG A 284 27.32 -20.98 -14.31
CA ARG A 284 28.29 -22.03 -14.63
C ARG A 284 27.61 -23.28 -15.20
N VAL A 285 26.51 -23.74 -14.61
CA VAL A 285 25.77 -24.91 -15.09
C VAL A 285 25.16 -24.67 -16.47
N PHE A 286 24.64 -23.47 -16.75
CA PHE A 286 24.18 -23.12 -18.09
C PHE A 286 25.33 -23.13 -19.10
N ASP A 287 26.46 -22.52 -18.78
CA ASP A 287 27.65 -22.51 -19.64
C ASP A 287 28.16 -23.94 -19.91
N GLU A 288 28.18 -24.80 -18.90
CA GLU A 288 28.55 -26.22 -19.03
C GLU A 288 27.53 -27.00 -19.87
N SER A 289 26.23 -26.71 -19.72
CA SER A 289 25.17 -27.31 -20.51
C SER A 289 25.23 -26.87 -21.98
N GLU A 290 25.54 -25.61 -22.27
CA GLU A 290 25.73 -25.11 -23.63
C GLU A 290 26.99 -25.70 -24.28
N GLN A 291 28.08 -25.86 -23.52
CA GLN A 291 29.31 -26.49 -24.01
C GLN A 291 29.17 -28.01 -24.20
N ALA A 292 28.32 -28.65 -23.41
CA ALA A 292 28.00 -30.08 -23.54
C ALA A 292 26.84 -30.35 -24.52
N ALA A 293 26.21 -29.31 -25.08
CA ALA A 293 25.11 -29.47 -26.02
C ALA A 293 25.60 -30.18 -27.29
N SER A 294 25.10 -31.40 -27.49
CA SER A 294 25.29 -32.12 -28.75
C SER A 294 24.53 -31.41 -29.87
N THR A 295 24.98 -31.55 -31.12
CA THR A 295 24.31 -30.98 -32.31
C THR A 295 22.96 -31.65 -32.62
N GLU A 296 22.59 -32.68 -31.87
CA GLU A 296 21.30 -33.36 -31.99
C GLU A 296 20.28 -32.75 -31.00
N PRO A 297 19.04 -32.47 -31.45
CA PRO A 297 18.01 -31.91 -30.58
C PRO A 297 17.66 -32.90 -29.46
N ASP A 298 17.76 -32.43 -28.22
CA ASP A 298 17.47 -33.20 -27.02
C ASP A 298 15.96 -33.51 -26.95
N ARG A 299 15.57 -34.74 -27.28
CA ARG A 299 14.17 -35.18 -27.38
C ARG A 299 13.80 -35.99 -26.15
N ILE A 300 13.16 -35.34 -25.17
CA ILE A 300 12.64 -35.99 -23.95
C ILE A 300 11.33 -36.73 -24.22
N LEU A 301 10.61 -36.39 -25.30
CA LEU A 301 9.36 -37.04 -25.70
C LEU A 301 9.55 -37.81 -27.02
N PRO A 302 8.97 -39.02 -27.17
CA PRO A 302 8.88 -39.68 -28.47
C PRO A 302 8.11 -38.78 -29.44
N ALA A 303 8.53 -38.72 -30.70
CA ALA A 303 7.82 -37.99 -31.75
C ALA A 303 6.38 -38.50 -31.80
N GLY A 304 5.43 -37.65 -31.40
CA GLY A 304 4.02 -37.92 -31.57
C GLY A 304 3.74 -37.98 -33.06
N ASP A 305 3.05 -39.04 -33.48
CA ASP A 305 2.52 -39.15 -34.84
C ASP A 305 1.71 -37.88 -35.15
N ASP A 306 2.09 -37.19 -36.22
CA ASP A 306 1.31 -36.12 -36.85
C ASP A 306 0.00 -36.74 -37.38
N GLU A 307 -0.98 -36.94 -36.49
CA GLU A 307 -2.36 -37.17 -36.90
C GLU A 307 -2.96 -35.82 -37.30
N ALA A 308 -3.20 -35.73 -38.60
CA ALA A 308 -3.83 -34.64 -39.32
C ALA A 308 -4.98 -34.01 -38.52
N SER A 309 -4.82 -32.73 -38.17
CA SER A 309 -5.93 -31.90 -37.73
C SER A 309 -6.94 -31.82 -38.87
N GLU A 310 -8.09 -32.47 -38.70
CA GLU A 310 -9.26 -32.32 -39.56
C GLU A 310 -9.61 -30.82 -39.65
N GLU A 311 -9.54 -30.30 -40.87
CA GLU A 311 -10.06 -29.00 -41.26
C GLU A 311 -11.54 -28.94 -40.89
N ARG A 312 -11.84 -28.25 -39.79
CA ARG A 312 -13.18 -27.84 -39.45
C ARG A 312 -13.46 -26.53 -40.17
N ASP A 313 -14.28 -26.60 -41.21
CA ASP A 313 -14.83 -25.43 -41.92
C ASP A 313 -15.32 -24.37 -40.90
N PRO A 314 -14.82 -23.12 -40.94
CA PRO A 314 -15.34 -22.07 -40.10
C PRO A 314 -16.64 -21.51 -40.68
N GLU A 315 -17.71 -21.51 -39.88
CA GLU A 315 -18.89 -20.68 -40.12
C GLU A 315 -18.46 -19.20 -40.25
N PRO A 316 -18.72 -18.51 -41.37
CA PRO A 316 -18.36 -17.11 -41.52
C PRO A 316 -19.55 -16.23 -41.14
N ASP A 317 -19.48 -15.54 -39.99
CA ASP A 317 -20.14 -14.22 -39.80
C ASP A 317 -19.70 -13.47 -38.51
N ASP A 318 -19.35 -14.18 -37.42
CA ASP A 318 -19.07 -13.52 -36.13
C ASP A 318 -17.63 -12.97 -36.01
N ASP A 319 -16.63 -13.65 -36.57
CA ASP A 319 -15.22 -13.28 -36.42
C ASP A 319 -14.85 -12.01 -37.23
N GLU A 320 -15.47 -11.80 -38.39
CA GLU A 320 -15.24 -10.61 -39.22
C GLU A 320 -15.86 -9.37 -38.57
N ARG A 321 -17.04 -9.51 -37.95
CA ARG A 321 -17.71 -8.44 -37.20
C ARG A 321 -16.92 -8.05 -35.95
N ILE A 322 -16.40 -9.01 -35.19
CA ILE A 322 -15.57 -8.76 -34.02
C ILE A 322 -14.25 -8.08 -34.43
N GLY A 323 -13.66 -8.46 -35.55
CA GLY A 323 -12.46 -7.83 -36.09
C GLY A 323 -12.68 -6.36 -36.48
N LEU A 324 -13.83 -6.02 -37.05
CA LEU A 324 -14.20 -4.62 -37.36
C LEU A 324 -14.38 -3.78 -36.08
N ILE A 325 -14.97 -4.35 -35.03
CA ILE A 325 -15.13 -3.66 -33.74
C ILE A 325 -13.77 -3.43 -33.08
N ALA A 326 -12.86 -4.41 -33.13
CA ALA A 326 -11.50 -4.28 -32.60
C ALA A 326 -10.72 -3.14 -33.27
N VAL A 327 -10.80 -3.04 -34.61
CA VAL A 327 -10.21 -1.92 -35.35
C VAL A 327 -10.81 -0.58 -34.94
N GLY A 328 -12.13 -0.53 -34.71
CA GLY A 328 -12.84 0.67 -34.25
C GLY A 328 -12.41 1.19 -32.87
N VAL A 329 -11.74 0.35 -32.07
CA VAL A 329 -11.17 0.72 -30.76
C VAL A 329 -9.64 0.72 -30.74
N SER A 330 -9.01 0.79 -31.91
CA SER A 330 -7.55 0.80 -32.11
C SER A 330 -6.83 -0.49 -31.68
N LEU A 331 -7.50 -1.64 -31.69
CA LEU A 331 -6.91 -2.94 -31.43
C LEU A 331 -6.71 -3.74 -32.74
N PRO A 332 -5.76 -4.70 -32.79
CA PRO A 332 -5.59 -5.56 -33.96
C PRO A 332 -6.89 -6.31 -34.30
N PRO A 333 -7.21 -6.53 -35.59
CA PRO A 333 -8.45 -7.20 -36.00
C PRO A 333 -8.56 -8.64 -35.47
N ARG A 334 -7.42 -9.29 -35.18
CA ARG A 334 -7.37 -10.64 -34.60
C ARG A 334 -7.21 -10.65 -33.08
N PHE A 335 -7.29 -9.50 -32.40
CA PHE A 335 -7.05 -9.37 -30.97
C PHE A 335 -7.88 -10.37 -30.14
N MET A 336 -9.19 -10.42 -30.36
CA MET A 336 -10.08 -11.30 -29.60
C MET A 336 -9.80 -12.80 -29.84
N GLN A 337 -9.37 -13.18 -31.04
CA GLN A 337 -8.98 -14.55 -31.36
C GLN A 337 -7.68 -14.92 -30.64
N LEU A 338 -6.66 -14.05 -30.70
CA LEU A 338 -5.36 -14.28 -30.07
C LEU A 338 -5.48 -14.29 -28.54
N ALA A 339 -6.21 -13.34 -27.96
CA ALA A 339 -6.43 -13.26 -26.52
C ALA A 339 -7.20 -14.48 -25.98
N LYS A 340 -8.15 -15.02 -26.75
CA LYS A 340 -8.86 -16.27 -26.42
C LYS A 340 -7.94 -17.49 -26.54
N GLY A 341 -7.00 -17.49 -27.50
CA GLY A 341 -6.00 -18.55 -27.67
C GLY A 341 -4.97 -18.59 -26.53
N ALA A 342 -4.55 -17.42 -26.04
CA ALA A 342 -3.61 -17.29 -24.94
C ALA A 342 -4.22 -17.53 -23.54
N GLN A 343 -5.53 -17.78 -23.44
CA GLN A 343 -6.15 -18.15 -22.16
C GLN A 343 -5.75 -19.57 -21.75
N ASP A 344 -5.07 -19.67 -20.60
CA ASP A 344 -4.84 -20.94 -19.94
C ASP A 344 -6.18 -21.53 -19.43
N ARG A 345 -6.72 -22.49 -20.19
CA ARG A 345 -7.97 -23.19 -19.86
C ARG A 345 -7.85 -24.05 -18.59
N GLY A 346 -6.63 -24.32 -18.12
CA GLY A 346 -6.35 -25.01 -16.87
C GLY A 346 -6.46 -24.10 -15.63
N SER A 347 -6.46 -22.77 -15.80
CA SER A 347 -6.49 -21.83 -14.69
C SER A 347 -7.84 -21.86 -13.95
N TRP A 348 -7.77 -21.98 -12.62
CA TRP A 348 -8.94 -21.98 -11.75
C TRP A 348 -9.80 -20.72 -11.91
N SER A 349 -9.19 -19.54 -12.13
CA SER A 349 -9.93 -18.29 -12.31
C SER A 349 -10.74 -18.28 -13.62
N VAL A 350 -10.20 -18.88 -14.68
CA VAL A 350 -10.89 -19.04 -15.97
C VAL A 350 -12.06 -20.02 -15.84
N GLN A 351 -11.88 -21.09 -15.06
CA GLN A 351 -12.96 -22.05 -14.76
C GLN A 351 -14.08 -21.40 -13.93
N ALA A 352 -13.73 -20.63 -12.90
CA ALA A 352 -14.69 -19.91 -12.07
C ALA A 352 -15.49 -18.85 -12.84
N MET A 353 -14.90 -18.25 -13.89
CA MET A 353 -15.53 -17.28 -14.79
C MET A 353 -15.87 -17.87 -16.17
N ALA A 354 -16.12 -19.18 -16.25
CA ALA A 354 -16.39 -19.84 -17.54
C ALA A 354 -17.68 -19.32 -18.22
N ALA A 355 -18.64 -18.84 -17.42
CA ALA A 355 -19.91 -18.27 -17.90
C ALA A 355 -19.78 -16.81 -18.38
N ASP A 356 -18.67 -16.14 -18.07
CA ASP A 356 -18.43 -14.73 -18.44
C ASP A 356 -17.71 -14.61 -19.78
N SER A 357 -18.00 -13.53 -20.51
CA SER A 357 -17.32 -13.24 -21.78
C SER A 357 -15.86 -12.83 -21.55
N LEU A 358 -15.02 -12.99 -22.58
CA LEU A 358 -13.60 -12.61 -22.50
C LEU A 358 -13.40 -11.14 -22.10
N PRO A 359 -14.16 -10.15 -22.64
CA PRO A 359 -14.01 -8.76 -22.21
C PRO A 359 -14.38 -8.53 -20.74
N VAL A 360 -15.35 -9.26 -20.19
CA VAL A 360 -15.66 -9.22 -18.76
C VAL A 360 -14.49 -9.77 -17.94
N ARG A 361 -13.87 -10.87 -18.36
CA ARG A 361 -12.69 -11.44 -17.68
C ARG A 361 -11.49 -10.50 -17.73
N LEU A 362 -11.20 -9.89 -18.89
CA LEU A 362 -10.14 -8.88 -19.00
C LEU A 362 -10.45 -7.65 -18.14
N ALA A 363 -11.73 -7.25 -18.02
CA ALA A 363 -12.14 -6.17 -17.13
C ALA A 363 -11.94 -6.51 -15.63
N VAL A 364 -12.08 -7.78 -15.26
CA VAL A 364 -11.77 -8.28 -13.91
C VAL A 364 -10.26 -8.17 -13.66
N TYR A 365 -9.42 -8.67 -14.57
CA TYR A 365 -7.97 -8.57 -14.45
C TYR A 365 -7.49 -7.13 -14.41
N LEU A 366 -8.00 -6.28 -15.30
CA LEU A 366 -7.74 -4.85 -15.31
C LEU A 366 -8.07 -4.18 -13.97
N LYS A 367 -9.14 -4.60 -13.29
CA LYS A 367 -9.54 -4.05 -11.98
C LYS A 367 -8.72 -4.61 -10.83
N MET A 368 -8.36 -5.90 -10.85
CA MET A 368 -7.67 -6.58 -9.75
C MET A 368 -6.16 -6.39 -9.79
N LEU A 369 -5.54 -6.48 -10.96
CA LEU A 369 -4.09 -6.47 -11.17
C LEU A 369 -3.60 -5.15 -11.79
N GLY A 370 -4.46 -4.47 -12.56
CA GLY A 370 -4.13 -3.20 -13.23
C GLY A 370 -3.83 -3.37 -14.70
N SER A 371 -3.47 -2.29 -15.40
CA SER A 371 -3.30 -2.30 -16.88
C SER A 371 -1.93 -2.79 -17.35
N GLN A 372 -0.90 -2.77 -16.49
CA GLN A 372 0.50 -3.09 -16.82
C GLN A 372 1.04 -4.24 -15.94
N ASP A 373 0.24 -5.26 -15.67
CA ASP A 373 0.72 -6.39 -14.88
C ASP A 373 1.61 -7.30 -15.75
N ASP A 374 2.77 -7.69 -15.24
CA ASP A 374 3.76 -8.49 -15.97
C ASP A 374 3.32 -9.95 -16.19
N SER A 375 2.26 -10.40 -15.51
CA SER A 375 1.71 -11.75 -15.71
C SER A 375 0.83 -11.89 -16.95
N TYR A 376 0.52 -10.78 -17.64
CA TYR A 376 -0.33 -10.82 -18.82
C TYR A 376 0.38 -11.42 -20.04
N PRO A 377 -0.28 -12.35 -20.76
CA PRO A 377 0.18 -12.76 -22.08
C PRO A 377 0.31 -11.56 -23.02
N ALA A 378 1.34 -11.55 -23.86
CA ALA A 378 1.57 -10.48 -24.82
C ALA A 378 0.37 -10.26 -25.76
N GLU A 379 -0.39 -11.33 -26.04
CA GLU A 379 -1.60 -11.33 -26.85
C GLU A 379 -2.78 -10.58 -26.21
N TRP A 380 -2.74 -10.33 -24.90
CA TRP A 380 -3.77 -9.55 -24.20
C TRP A 380 -3.46 -8.06 -24.19
N LEU A 381 -2.22 -7.68 -24.47
CA LEU A 381 -1.78 -6.29 -24.44
C LEU A 381 -2.09 -5.60 -25.76
N ASP A 382 -2.51 -4.33 -25.69
CA ASP A 382 -2.60 -3.45 -26.83
C ASP A 382 -1.17 -3.15 -27.34
N PRO A 383 -0.84 -3.51 -28.61
CA PRO A 383 0.50 -3.32 -29.15
C PRO A 383 0.98 -1.86 -29.16
N ALA A 384 0.07 -0.89 -29.14
CA ALA A 384 0.43 0.53 -29.14
C ALA A 384 0.83 1.03 -27.75
N THR A 385 0.25 0.47 -26.69
CA THR A 385 0.44 0.96 -25.31
C THR A 385 1.23 -0.01 -24.43
N GLY A 386 1.27 -1.29 -24.78
CA GLY A 386 1.81 -2.35 -23.94
C GLY A 386 0.95 -2.62 -22.70
N GLU A 387 -0.31 -2.19 -22.70
CA GLU A 387 -1.24 -2.32 -21.57
C GLU A 387 -2.46 -3.15 -21.95
N LEU A 388 -3.19 -3.68 -20.96
CA LEU A 388 -4.53 -4.23 -21.20
C LEU A 388 -5.48 -3.17 -21.78
N PRO A 389 -6.41 -3.55 -22.68
CA PRO A 389 -7.44 -2.66 -23.17
C PRO A 389 -8.25 -2.01 -22.05
N THR A 390 -8.55 -0.73 -22.21
CA THR A 390 -9.32 0.05 -21.23
C THR A 390 -10.76 -0.48 -21.09
N MET A 391 -11.41 -0.16 -19.96
CA MET A 391 -12.81 -0.52 -19.72
C MET A 391 -13.77 -0.06 -20.85
N GLN A 392 -13.48 1.08 -21.48
CA GLN A 392 -14.29 1.61 -22.59
C GLN A 392 -14.12 0.77 -23.86
N GLN A 393 -12.88 0.37 -24.17
CA GLN A 393 -12.59 -0.51 -25.31
C GLN A 393 -13.20 -1.90 -25.08
N LEU A 394 -13.07 -2.46 -23.87
CA LEU A 394 -13.68 -3.75 -23.50
C LEU A 394 -15.21 -3.73 -23.59
N ALA A 395 -15.86 -2.64 -23.18
CA ALA A 395 -17.32 -2.50 -23.27
C ALA A 395 -17.78 -2.49 -24.74
N THR A 396 -16.98 -1.85 -25.60
CA THR A 396 -17.25 -1.77 -27.03
C THR A 396 -17.04 -3.12 -27.72
N LEU A 397 -15.98 -3.87 -27.34
CA LEU A 397 -15.73 -5.24 -27.79
C LEU A 397 -16.84 -6.22 -27.39
N ASP A 398 -17.42 -6.06 -26.20
CA ASP A 398 -18.53 -6.88 -25.69
C ASP A 398 -19.92 -6.39 -26.15
N GLN A 399 -19.97 -5.29 -26.91
CA GLN A 399 -21.20 -4.64 -27.39
C GLN A 399 -22.21 -4.31 -26.27
N ILE A 400 -21.71 -3.91 -25.10
CA ILE A 400 -22.53 -3.49 -23.96
C ILE A 400 -22.17 -2.08 -23.51
N SER A 401 -23.07 -1.45 -22.75
CA SER A 401 -22.78 -0.17 -22.14
C SER A 401 -21.73 -0.32 -21.03
N LEU A 402 -20.89 0.71 -20.84
CA LEU A 402 -19.87 0.74 -19.78
C LEU A 402 -20.45 0.45 -18.37
N PRO A 403 -21.62 0.98 -17.96
CA PRO A 403 -22.23 0.61 -16.68
C PRO A 403 -22.59 -0.88 -16.58
N THR A 404 -23.02 -1.49 -17.68
CA THR A 404 -23.33 -2.93 -17.72
C THR A 404 -22.06 -3.77 -17.56
N LEU A 405 -20.97 -3.38 -18.24
CA LEU A 405 -19.68 -4.04 -18.09
C LEU A 405 -19.17 -3.96 -16.65
N ARG A 406 -19.26 -2.78 -16.01
CA ARG A 406 -18.89 -2.60 -14.59
C ARG A 406 -19.70 -3.54 -13.69
N LYS A 407 -21.03 -3.58 -13.86
CA LYS A 407 -21.90 -4.47 -13.08
C LYS A 407 -21.55 -5.96 -13.26
N ARG A 408 -21.27 -6.41 -14.49
CA ARG A 408 -20.88 -7.80 -14.77
C ARG A 408 -19.51 -8.13 -14.18
N ARG A 409 -18.54 -7.24 -14.33
CA ARG A 409 -17.21 -7.34 -13.70
C ARG A 409 -17.33 -7.49 -12.19
N ASP A 410 -18.11 -6.65 -11.54
CA ASP A 410 -18.24 -6.66 -10.08
C ASP A 410 -18.93 -7.95 -9.59
N ALA A 411 -19.90 -8.48 -10.35
CA ALA A 411 -20.50 -9.77 -10.09
C ALA A 411 -19.52 -10.94 -10.27
N ALA A 412 -18.65 -10.88 -11.30
CA ALA A 412 -17.60 -11.88 -11.53
C ALA A 412 -16.54 -11.84 -10.42
N ILE A 413 -16.10 -10.65 -9.98
CA ILE A 413 -15.20 -10.48 -8.83
C ILE A 413 -15.83 -11.06 -7.56
N ALA A 414 -17.10 -10.75 -7.29
CA ALA A 414 -17.79 -11.31 -6.13
C ALA A 414 -17.86 -12.85 -6.17
N SER A 415 -18.09 -13.41 -7.36
CA SER A 415 -18.13 -14.88 -7.56
C SER A 415 -16.74 -15.51 -7.35
N LEU A 416 -15.67 -14.89 -7.85
CA LEU A 416 -14.29 -15.32 -7.61
C LEU A 416 -13.93 -15.28 -6.12
N LEU A 417 -14.26 -14.18 -5.44
CA LEU A 417 -13.99 -14.03 -4.01
C LEU A 417 -14.78 -15.05 -3.17
N ALA A 418 -16.04 -15.33 -3.55
CA ALA A 418 -16.84 -16.36 -2.91
C ALA A 418 -16.28 -17.77 -3.13
N ALA A 419 -15.78 -18.06 -4.34
CA ALA A 419 -15.17 -19.35 -4.66
C ALA A 419 -13.77 -19.54 -4.03
N ALA A 420 -13.04 -18.44 -3.80
CA ALA A 420 -11.72 -18.44 -3.15
C ALA A 420 -11.80 -18.56 -1.62
N GLN A 421 -12.96 -18.29 -1.01
CA GLN A 421 -13.15 -18.57 0.40
C GLN A 421 -13.19 -20.09 0.60
N PRO A 422 -12.26 -20.67 1.40
CA PRO A 422 -12.31 -22.09 1.68
C PRO A 422 -13.67 -22.38 2.30
N SER A 423 -14.39 -23.33 1.71
CA SER A 423 -15.59 -23.88 2.33
C SER A 423 -15.25 -24.17 3.78
N ARG A 424 -15.86 -23.42 4.71
CA ARG A 424 -16.08 -23.87 6.10
C ARG A 424 -16.94 -25.14 5.97
N ARG A 425 -16.31 -26.24 5.57
CA ARG A 425 -16.87 -27.57 5.68
C ARG A 425 -16.91 -27.83 7.17
N MET A 426 -18.15 -27.89 7.65
CA MET A 426 -18.57 -28.45 8.92
C MET A 426 -17.58 -29.47 9.47
N MET A 427 -16.92 -29.11 10.57
CA MET A 427 -16.78 -29.95 11.76
C MET A 427 -16.62 -29.07 12.99
#